data_AF-A0A9D8P5E1-F1
#
_entry.id   AF-A0A9D8P5E1-F1
#
_cell.length_a   1.000
_cell.length_b   1.000
_cell.length_c   1.000
_cell.angle_alpha   90.00
_cell.angle_beta   90.00
_cell.angle_gamma   90.00
#
_symmetry.space_group_name_H-M   'P 1'
#
loop_
_entity.id
_entity.type
_entity.pdbx_description
1 polymer ?
#
loop_
_entity_poly.entity_id
_entity_poly.type
_entity_poly.pdbx_seq_one_letter_code
_entity_poly.pdbx_strand_id
1 'polypeptide(L)'
;RHIAELVRNRVEKYDCLVVEGAGGWQAPLGRNLSMSDLALALELPVILVVGLRLGCLNHAALSAQAIRRSGLRLAGWVGNRIDPAMSRVQDNISTLEILLGARPLAVFPFGAEESERLVLGGQMLAHLVDDYDHSLSI
;
A
#
# COMPACT_ATOMS: atom_id res chain seq x y z
N ARG A 1 0.74 9.86 18.59
CA ARG A 1 1.06 11.31 18.51
C ARG A 1 2.54 11.54 18.23
N HIS A 2 3.47 11.10 19.09
CA HIS A 2 4.91 11.30 18.88
C HIS A 2 5.44 10.82 17.51
N ILE A 3 5.10 9.60 17.05
CA ILE A 3 5.53 9.09 15.73
C ILE A 3 5.03 10.00 14.60
N ALA A 4 3.78 10.44 14.66
CA ALA A 4 3.20 11.31 13.64
C ALA A 4 3.86 12.70 13.58
N GLU A 5 4.33 13.21 14.73
CA GLU A 5 5.13 14.45 14.77
C GLU A 5 6.52 14.25 14.18
N LEU A 6 7.19 13.13 14.51
CA LEU A 6 8.49 12.80 13.93
C LEU A 6 8.42 12.69 12.40
N VAL A 7 7.40 12.03 11.88
CA VAL A 7 7.19 11.90 10.42
C VAL A 7 6.93 13.27 9.80
N ARG A 8 6.01 14.07 10.36
CA ARG A 8 5.70 15.42 9.84
C ARG A 8 6.92 16.34 9.80
N ASN A 9 7.79 16.29 10.80
CA ASN A 9 9.04 17.07 10.84
C ASN A 9 10.10 16.63 9.84
N ARG A 10 9.88 15.53 9.11
CA ARG A 10 10.77 15.00 8.08
C ARG A 10 10.26 15.24 6.67
N VAL A 11 8.98 15.56 6.49
CA VAL A 11 8.35 15.72 5.16
C VAL A 11 9.10 16.74 4.31
N GLU A 12 9.47 17.90 4.86
CA GLU A 12 10.20 18.94 4.12
C GLU A 12 11.65 18.59 3.77
N LYS A 13 12.19 17.47 4.27
CA LYS A 13 13.60 17.09 4.08
C LYS A 13 13.82 16.09 2.95
N TYR A 14 12.75 15.55 2.36
CA TYR A 14 12.83 14.50 1.36
C TYR A 14 11.83 14.77 0.25
N ASP A 15 12.23 14.54 -1.00
CA ASP A 15 11.34 14.65 -2.17
C ASP A 15 10.23 13.58 -2.13
N CYS A 16 10.50 12.45 -1.48
CA CYS A 16 9.54 11.38 -1.26
C CYS A 16 9.75 10.75 0.12
N LEU A 17 8.67 10.56 0.88
CA LEU A 17 8.67 9.89 2.16
C LEU A 17 7.69 8.72 2.16
N VAL A 18 8.21 7.51 2.35
CA VAL A 18 7.41 6.29 2.49
C VAL A 18 7.39 5.89 3.97
N VAL A 19 6.19 5.66 4.51
CA VAL A 19 6.00 5.17 5.88
C VAL A 19 5.48 3.74 5.83
N GLU A 20 6.32 2.80 6.25
CA GLU A 20 5.91 1.40 6.39
C GLU A 20 5.24 1.18 7.76
N GLY A 21 4.10 0.49 7.75
CA GLY A 21 3.45 0.01 8.97
C GLY A 21 4.05 -1.31 9.48
N ALA A 22 3.60 -1.78 10.63
CA ALA A 22 3.93 -3.11 11.14
C ALA A 22 2.67 -3.99 11.15
N GLY A 23 2.65 -5.02 10.29
CA GLY A 23 1.49 -5.92 10.16
C GLY A 23 0.37 -5.33 9.30
N GLY A 24 -0.88 -5.65 9.64
CA GLY A 24 -2.06 -5.22 8.88
C GLY A 24 -2.69 -3.92 9.37
N TRP A 25 -3.72 -3.44 8.66
CA TRP A 25 -4.44 -2.19 8.97
C TRP A 25 -4.91 -2.06 10.42
N GLN A 26 -5.39 -3.16 11.01
CA GLN A 26 -5.89 -3.21 12.39
C GLN A 26 -4.88 -3.81 13.39
N ALA A 27 -3.60 -3.93 13.01
CA ALA A 27 -2.58 -4.45 13.91
C ALA A 27 -2.44 -3.53 15.14
N PRO A 28 -2.38 -4.08 16.37
CA PRO A 28 -2.35 -3.29 17.58
C PRO A 28 -0.99 -2.59 17.76
N LEU A 29 -1.03 -1.31 18.06
CA LEU A 29 0.12 -0.49 18.49
C LEU A 29 0.16 -0.26 20.00
N GLY A 30 -0.92 -0.63 20.69
CA GLY A 30 -1.06 -0.48 22.13
C GLY A 30 -2.48 -0.82 22.56
N ARG A 31 -2.77 -0.59 23.84
CA ARG A 31 -4.01 -1.08 24.48
C ARG A 31 -5.30 -0.64 23.78
N ASN A 32 -5.31 0.56 23.18
CA ASN A 32 -6.45 1.15 22.46
C ASN A 32 -6.00 1.84 21.16
N LEU A 33 -4.93 1.35 20.53
CA LEU A 33 -4.38 1.94 19.31
C LEU A 33 -4.05 0.83 18.31
N SER A 34 -4.29 1.13 17.05
CA SER A 34 -4.01 0.29 15.89
C SER A 34 -3.17 1.03 14.86
N MET A 35 -2.66 0.31 13.87
CA MET A 35 -2.00 0.92 12.70
C MET A 35 -2.89 1.94 11.98
N SER A 36 -4.21 1.71 11.95
CA SER A 36 -5.16 2.64 11.34
C SER A 36 -5.20 3.99 12.07
N ASP A 37 -5.03 4.01 13.39
CA ASP A 37 -4.95 5.25 14.18
C ASP A 37 -3.69 6.05 13.85
N LEU A 38 -2.57 5.37 13.57
CA LEU A 38 -1.35 6.03 13.13
C LEU A 38 -1.52 6.61 11.72
N ALA A 39 -2.10 5.84 10.79
CA ALA A 39 -2.36 6.31 9.43
C ALA A 39 -3.28 7.54 9.44
N LEU A 40 -4.31 7.54 10.29
CA LEU A 40 -5.21 8.68 10.48
C LEU A 40 -4.49 9.90 11.05
N ALA A 41 -3.60 9.72 12.03
CA ALA A 41 -2.83 10.82 12.59
C ALA A 41 -1.80 11.42 11.61
N LEU A 42 -1.43 10.67 10.57
CA LEU A 42 -0.52 11.10 9.52
C LEU A 42 -1.24 11.75 8.34
N GLU A 43 -2.53 11.43 8.13
CA GLU A 43 -3.36 11.89 7.02
C GLU A 43 -2.73 11.62 5.63
N LEU A 44 -1.87 10.61 5.53
CA LEU A 44 -1.19 10.24 4.30
C LEU A 44 -2.06 9.32 3.44
N PRO A 45 -1.94 9.39 2.09
CA PRO A 45 -2.50 8.39 1.21
C PRO A 45 -1.92 6.99 1.51
N VAL A 46 -2.75 5.96 1.38
CA VAL A 46 -2.39 4.58 1.72
C VAL A 46 -2.11 3.78 0.44
N ILE A 47 -1.02 3.02 0.44
CA ILE A 47 -0.76 1.97 -0.55
C ILE A 47 -1.04 0.62 0.11
N LEU A 48 -1.88 -0.20 -0.51
CA LEU A 48 -2.20 -1.55 -0.01
C LEU A 48 -1.32 -2.60 -0.67
N VAL A 49 -0.48 -3.30 0.10
CA VAL A 49 0.28 -4.45 -0.40
C VAL A 49 -0.54 -5.73 -0.23
N VAL A 50 -0.86 -6.39 -1.33
CA VAL A 50 -1.64 -7.63 -1.38
C VAL A 50 -0.72 -8.81 -1.69
N GLY A 51 -0.50 -9.67 -0.69
CA GLY A 51 0.15 -10.96 -0.90
C GLY A 51 -0.74 -11.88 -1.73
N LEU A 52 -0.31 -12.22 -2.94
CA LEU A 52 -1.04 -13.08 -3.87
C LEU A 52 -0.92 -14.54 -3.41
N ARG A 53 -1.99 -14.99 -2.75
CA ARG A 53 -2.23 -16.34 -2.24
C ARG A 53 -3.73 -16.57 -2.04
N LEU A 54 -4.14 -17.79 -1.69
CA LEU A 54 -5.53 -18.06 -1.34
C LEU A 54 -6.01 -17.15 -0.19
N GLY A 55 -7.22 -16.60 -0.35
CA GLY A 55 -7.85 -15.65 0.58
C GLY A 55 -7.50 -14.17 0.34
N CYS A 56 -6.58 -13.86 -0.57
CA CYS A 56 -6.14 -12.47 -0.80
C CYS A 56 -7.27 -11.54 -1.28
N LEU A 57 -8.22 -12.03 -2.09
CA LEU A 57 -9.37 -11.24 -2.56
C LEU A 57 -10.21 -10.69 -1.39
N ASN A 58 -10.52 -11.57 -0.42
CA ASN A 58 -11.28 -11.20 0.77
C ASN A 58 -10.51 -10.18 1.63
N HIS A 59 -9.24 -10.47 1.92
CA HIS A 59 -8.43 -9.56 2.74
C HIS A 59 -8.26 -8.19 2.08
N ALA A 60 -7.98 -8.15 0.78
CA ALA A 60 -7.83 -6.90 0.03
C ALA A 60 -9.12 -6.08 0.04
N ALA A 61 -10.28 -6.71 -0.22
CA ALA A 61 -11.57 -6.02 -0.18
C ALA A 61 -11.91 -5.47 1.21
N LEU A 62 -11.71 -6.26 2.27
CA LEU A 62 -11.94 -5.83 3.65
C LEU A 62 -11.00 -4.69 4.06
N SER A 63 -9.70 -4.78 3.72
CA SER A 63 -8.72 -3.74 4.01
C SER A 63 -9.02 -2.44 3.25
N ALA A 64 -9.30 -2.51 1.95
CA ALA A 64 -9.64 -1.35 1.14
C ALA A 64 -10.91 -0.65 1.63
N GLN A 65 -11.92 -1.44 2.02
CA GLN A 65 -13.14 -0.90 2.61
C GLN A 65 -12.86 -0.22 3.95
N ALA A 66 -12.03 -0.82 4.82
CA ALA A 66 -11.66 -0.21 6.09
C ALA A 66 -10.92 1.12 5.91
N ILE A 67 -9.93 1.16 5.01
CA ILE A 67 -9.17 2.38 4.67
C ILE A 67 -10.13 3.49 4.22
N ARG A 68 -11.01 3.19 3.25
CA ARG A 68 -11.97 4.17 2.72
C ARG A 68 -12.97 4.65 3.78
N ARG A 69 -13.48 3.75 4.63
CA ARG A 69 -14.40 4.12 5.72
C ARG A 69 -13.73 4.99 6.79
N SER A 70 -12.42 4.85 6.98
CA SER A 70 -11.63 5.73 7.84
C SER A 70 -11.45 7.14 7.25
N GLY A 71 -11.90 7.39 6.02
CA GLY A 71 -11.79 8.70 5.36
C GLY A 71 -10.44 8.93 4.65
N LEU A 72 -9.58 7.92 4.60
CA LEU A 72 -8.27 8.00 3.95
C LEU A 72 -8.35 7.56 2.48
N ARG A 73 -7.52 8.21 1.65
CA ARG A 73 -7.36 7.86 0.23
C ARG A 73 -6.55 6.57 0.11
N LEU A 74 -7.12 5.56 -0.56
CA LEU A 74 -6.34 4.44 -1.09
C LEU A 74 -5.70 4.90 -2.40
N ALA A 75 -4.41 5.25 -2.36
CA ALA A 75 -3.66 5.77 -3.52
C ALA A 75 -3.44 4.70 -4.59
N GLY A 76 -3.34 3.44 -4.18
CA GLY A 76 -3.19 2.31 -5.08
C GLY A 76 -2.88 1.03 -4.31
N TRP A 77 -2.54 -0.02 -5.05
CA TRP A 77 -2.21 -1.31 -4.45
C TRP A 77 -1.08 -1.99 -5.22
N VAL A 78 -0.38 -2.89 -4.53
CA VAL A 78 0.74 -3.67 -5.06
C VAL A 78 0.40 -5.14 -4.94
N GLY A 79 0.59 -5.90 -6.02
CA GLY A 79 0.57 -7.36 -5.97
C GLY A 79 1.94 -7.89 -5.58
N ASN A 80 2.04 -8.72 -4.55
CA ASN A 80 3.28 -9.42 -4.21
C ASN A 80 3.09 -10.93 -4.33
N ARG A 81 3.75 -11.58 -5.29
CA ARG A 81 3.69 -13.04 -5.44
C ARG A 81 4.50 -13.71 -4.33
N ILE A 82 3.80 -14.16 -3.30
CA ILE A 82 4.41 -14.83 -2.14
C ILE A 82 4.23 -16.34 -2.14
N ASP A 83 3.24 -16.83 -2.89
CA ASP A 83 2.98 -18.26 -3.05
C ASP A 83 3.29 -18.67 -4.50
N PRO A 84 4.40 -19.40 -4.75
CA PRO A 84 4.74 -19.84 -6.09
C PRO A 84 3.76 -20.87 -6.64
N ALA A 85 3.03 -21.58 -5.78
CA ALA A 85 2.07 -22.61 -6.14
C ALA A 85 0.66 -22.06 -6.41
N MET A 86 0.43 -20.76 -6.20
CA MET A 86 -0.86 -20.14 -6.47
C MET A 86 -1.23 -20.30 -7.95
N SER A 87 -2.36 -20.95 -8.20
CA SER A 87 -2.95 -21.06 -9.54
C SER A 87 -3.75 -19.79 -9.89
N ARG A 88 -3.98 -19.55 -11.19
CA ARG A 88 -4.84 -18.47 -11.69
C ARG A 88 -4.48 -17.08 -11.12
N VAL A 89 -3.19 -16.80 -11.01
CA VAL A 89 -2.67 -15.51 -10.50
C VAL A 89 -3.26 -14.35 -11.30
N GLN A 90 -3.32 -14.47 -12.62
CA GLN A 90 -3.85 -13.40 -13.47
C GLN A 90 -5.35 -13.15 -13.24
N ASP A 91 -6.16 -14.19 -13.10
CA ASP A 91 -7.60 -14.04 -12.80
C ASP A 91 -7.82 -13.38 -11.43
N ASN A 92 -6.97 -13.71 -10.44
CA ASN A 92 -7.01 -13.06 -9.14
C ASN A 92 -6.64 -11.59 -9.23
N ILE A 93 -5.59 -11.25 -9.99
CA ILE A 93 -5.21 -9.86 -10.25
C ILE A 93 -6.37 -9.11 -10.91
N SER A 94 -6.97 -9.64 -11.98
CA SER A 94 -8.12 -9.00 -12.64
C SER A 94 -9.31 -8.81 -11.70
N THR A 95 -9.55 -9.77 -10.79
CA THR A 95 -10.59 -9.61 -9.77
C THR A 95 -10.25 -8.52 -8.75
N LEU A 96 -8.98 -8.44 -8.33
CA LEU A 96 -8.49 -7.37 -7.45
C LEU A 96 -8.61 -5.99 -8.10
N GLU A 97 -8.34 -5.87 -9.40
CA GLU A 97 -8.50 -4.60 -10.11
C GLU A 97 -9.93 -4.06 -10.01
N ILE A 98 -10.92 -4.94 -10.14
CA ILE A 98 -12.34 -4.60 -10.00
C ILE A 98 -12.67 -4.24 -8.55
N LEU A 99 -12.27 -5.07 -7.59
CA LEU A 99 -12.59 -4.87 -6.16
C LEU A 99 -11.93 -3.61 -5.58
N LEU A 100 -10.71 -3.31 -6.02
CA LEU A 100 -9.92 -2.18 -5.55
C LEU A 100 -10.14 -0.94 -6.40
N GLY A 101 -10.75 -1.07 -7.58
CA GLY A 101 -11.10 0.04 -8.47
C GLY A 101 -9.89 0.66 -9.19
N ALA A 102 -8.79 -0.07 -9.31
CA ALA A 102 -7.56 0.39 -9.94
C ALA A 102 -6.67 -0.79 -10.36
N ARG A 103 -5.84 -0.58 -11.39
CA ARG A 103 -4.73 -1.51 -11.72
C ARG A 103 -3.68 -1.51 -10.61
N PRO A 104 -2.95 -2.62 -10.41
CA PRO A 104 -1.83 -2.62 -9.47
C PRO A 104 -0.76 -1.63 -9.94
N LEU A 105 -0.15 -0.92 -8.99
CA LEU A 105 1.00 -0.05 -9.24
C LEU A 105 2.23 -0.86 -9.69
N ALA A 106 2.36 -2.07 -9.14
CA ALA A 106 3.35 -3.05 -9.53
C ALA A 106 2.90 -4.45 -9.12
N VAL A 107 3.44 -5.48 -9.79
CA VAL A 107 3.35 -6.88 -9.37
C VAL A 107 4.75 -7.45 -9.20
N PHE A 108 5.15 -7.72 -7.96
CA PHE A 108 6.47 -8.28 -7.65
C PHE A 108 6.47 -9.80 -7.85
N PRO A 109 7.43 -10.36 -8.59
CA PRO A 109 7.53 -11.81 -8.80
C PRO A 109 8.01 -12.54 -7.55
N PHE A 110 7.62 -13.81 -7.43
CA PHE A 110 8.14 -14.68 -6.38
C PHE A 110 9.62 -14.97 -6.65
N GLY A 111 10.44 -14.86 -5.61
CA GLY A 111 11.87 -15.16 -5.73
C GLY A 111 12.66 -14.15 -6.57
N ALA A 112 12.07 -12.99 -6.89
CA ALA A 112 12.76 -11.91 -7.59
C ALA A 112 14.08 -11.55 -6.88
N GLU A 113 15.14 -11.40 -7.67
CA GLU A 113 16.43 -10.89 -7.21
C GLU A 113 16.29 -9.47 -6.66
N GLU A 114 17.18 -9.08 -5.75
CA GLU A 114 17.13 -7.75 -5.15
C GLU A 114 17.21 -6.63 -6.19
N SER A 115 18.04 -6.79 -7.22
CA SER A 115 18.16 -5.83 -8.32
C SER A 115 16.85 -5.64 -9.09
N GLU A 116 16.12 -6.72 -9.36
CA GLU A 116 14.81 -6.65 -10.03
C GLU A 116 13.78 -5.92 -9.15
N ARG A 117 13.76 -6.22 -7.84
CA ARG A 117 12.88 -5.53 -6.88
C ARG A 117 13.17 -4.04 -6.80
N LEU A 118 14.44 -3.66 -6.79
CA LEU A 118 14.86 -2.26 -6.76
C LEU A 118 14.41 -1.50 -8.02
N VAL A 119 14.53 -2.11 -9.20
CA VAL A 119 14.07 -1.52 -10.46
C VAL A 119 12.54 -1.34 -10.45
N LEU A 120 11.79 -2.39 -10.11
CA LEU A 120 10.32 -2.33 -10.06
C LEU A 120 9.84 -1.32 -9.01
N GLY A 121 10.44 -1.32 -7.81
CA GLY A 121 10.12 -0.38 -6.75
C GLY A 121 10.43 1.06 -7.12
N GLY A 122 11.56 1.32 -7.78
CA GLY A 122 11.93 2.65 -8.27
C GLY A 122 10.93 3.17 -9.31
N GLN A 123 10.55 2.34 -10.29
CA GLN A 123 9.53 2.69 -11.29
C GLN A 123 8.17 2.99 -10.64
N MET A 124 7.74 2.13 -9.71
CA MET A 124 6.49 2.30 -8.97
C MET A 124 6.47 3.63 -8.18
N LEU A 125 7.55 3.96 -7.48
CA LEU A 125 7.65 5.19 -6.70
C LEU A 125 7.69 6.43 -7.60
N ALA A 126 8.41 6.39 -8.72
CA ALA A 126 8.44 7.49 -9.69
C ALA A 126 7.02 7.81 -10.20
N HIS A 127 6.26 6.79 -10.62
CA HIS A 127 4.88 6.97 -11.05
C HIS A 127 3.98 7.57 -9.96
N LEU A 128 4.15 7.13 -8.71
CA LEU A 128 3.37 7.66 -7.58
C LEU A 128 3.68 9.12 -7.27
N VAL A 129 4.95 9.52 -7.35
CA VAL A 129 5.38 10.90 -7.11
C VAL A 129 4.84 11.81 -8.21
N ASP A 130 5.01 11.42 -9.47
CA ASP A 130 4.50 12.17 -10.63
C ASP A 130 2.97 12.37 -10.56
N ASP A 131 2.22 11.30 -10.29
CA ASP A 131 0.75 11.36 -10.15
C ASP A 131 0.31 12.24 -8.96
N TYR A 132 1.10 12.26 -7.87
CA TYR A 132 0.76 13.04 -6.68
C TYR A 132 0.94 14.54 -6.92
N ASP A 133 2.04 14.96 -7.53
CA ASP A 133 2.32 16.36 -7.87
C ASP A 133 1.27 16.93 -8.83
N HIS A 134 0.85 16.15 -9.82
CA HIS A 134 -0.23 16.54 -10.72
C HIS A 134 -1.59 16.65 -10.02
N SER A 135 -1.84 15.88 -8.96
CA SER A 135 -3.09 15.93 -8.19
C SER A 135 -3.20 17.13 -7.24
N LEU A 136 -2.08 17.77 -6.89
CA LEU A 136 -2.02 19.00 -6.08
C LEU A 136 -2.11 20.29 -6.93
N SER A 137 -2.05 20.15 -8.26
CA SER A 137 -2.00 21.25 -9.22
C SER A 137 -3.37 21.70 -9.75
N ILE A 138 -4.48 21.24 -9.15
CA ILE A 138 -5.87 21.50 -9.58
C ILE A 138 -6.64 22.22 -8.47
#